data_AF-A0A8C5VB91-F1
#
_entry.id   AF-A0A8C5VB91-F1
#
_cell.length_a   1.000
_cell.length_b   1.000
_cell.length_c   1.000
_cell.angle_alpha   90.00
_cell.angle_beta   90.00
_cell.angle_gamma   90.00
#
_symmetry.space_group_name_H-M   'P 1'
#
loop_
_entity.id
_entity.type
_entity.pdbx_description
1 polymer ?
#
loop_
_entity_poly.entity_id
_entity_poly.type
_entity_poly.pdbx_seq_one_letter_code
_entity_poly.pdbx_strand_id
1 'polypeptide(L)'
;TMARPWQAPRPLLAILVTLVAFTYQAGKKTFIDIHEVSPEDNHVPGILNFTINKYNQESDDAYNFRVFRILKIQKQKFTCNFTVFTVPWFDEYEILKKNCSSK
;
A
#
# COMPACT_ATOMS: atom_id res chain seq x y z
N THR A 1 -13.31 18.11 60.61
CA THR A 1 -13.87 17.54 59.36
C THR A 1 -12.73 17.21 58.42
N MET A 2 -12.36 15.93 58.32
CA MET A 2 -11.24 15.49 57.46
C MET A 2 -11.72 15.42 56.01
N ALA A 3 -11.25 16.36 55.17
CA ALA A 3 -11.40 16.26 53.72
C ALA A 3 -10.36 15.25 53.19
N ARG A 4 -10.80 14.00 52.98
CA ARG A 4 -10.02 12.96 52.31
C ARG A 4 -9.71 13.42 50.89
N PRO A 5 -8.43 13.61 50.50
CA PRO A 5 -8.12 14.03 49.14
C PRO A 5 -8.52 12.89 48.20
N TRP A 6 -9.43 13.17 47.27
CA TRP A 6 -9.70 12.34 46.10
C TRP A 6 -8.45 12.37 45.21
N GLN A 7 -7.42 11.62 45.60
CA GLN A 7 -6.38 11.21 44.68
C GLN A 7 -7.02 10.16 43.77
N ALA A 8 -7.69 10.64 42.71
CA ALA A 8 -8.07 9.81 41.58
C ALA A 8 -6.85 8.95 41.20
N PRO A 9 -7.02 7.65 40.93
CA PRO A 9 -5.91 6.74 40.70
C PRO A 9 -5.25 7.04 39.35
N ARG A 10 -4.43 8.09 39.33
CA ARG A 10 -3.55 8.50 38.23
C ARG A 10 -2.75 7.34 37.63
N PRO A 11 -2.24 6.34 38.39
CA PRO A 11 -1.50 5.24 37.76
C PRO A 11 -2.38 4.34 36.88
N LEU A 12 -3.66 4.14 37.21
CA LEU A 12 -4.55 3.28 36.41
C LEU A 12 -4.88 3.92 35.06
N LEU A 13 -5.09 5.24 35.05
CA LEU A 13 -5.27 5.98 33.80
C LEU A 13 -4.03 5.92 32.91
N ALA A 14 -2.83 6.03 33.50
CA ALA A 14 -1.58 5.89 32.75
C ALA A 14 -1.44 4.49 32.13
N ILE A 15 -1.77 3.43 32.86
CA ILE A 15 -1.74 2.04 32.35
C ILE A 15 -2.75 1.83 31.22
N LEU A 16 -3.96 2.38 31.34
CA LEU A 16 -4.96 2.30 30.27
C LEU A 16 -4.49 3.04 29.01
N VAL A 17 -3.92 4.23 29.16
CA VAL A 17 -3.38 5.01 28.03
C VAL A 17 -2.23 4.26 27.33
N THR A 18 -1.32 3.62 28.08
CA THR A 18 -0.22 2.85 27.47
C THR A 18 -0.71 1.60 26.76
N LEU A 19 -1.67 0.86 27.33
CA LEU A 19 -2.27 -0.31 26.68
C LEU A 19 -2.99 0.06 25.37
N VAL A 20 -3.73 1.18 25.36
CA VAL A 20 -4.40 1.69 24.16
C VAL A 20 -3.37 2.14 23.10
N ALA A 21 -2.30 2.83 23.49
CA ALA A 21 -1.24 3.21 22.57
C ALA A 21 -0.52 1.99 21.96
N PHE A 22 -0.26 0.96 22.77
CA PHE A 22 0.42 -0.26 22.32
C PHE A 22 -0.43 -1.07 21.33
N THR A 23 -1.73 -1.20 21.60
CA THR A 23 -2.68 -1.83 20.66
C THR A 23 -2.87 -1.02 19.38
N TYR A 24 -2.80 0.31 19.45
CA TYR A 24 -2.78 1.18 18.27
C TYR A 24 -1.51 0.99 17.43
N GLN A 25 -0.33 0.89 18.06
CA GLN A 25 0.93 0.65 17.35
C GLN A 25 1.01 -0.74 16.71
N ALA A 26 0.32 -1.74 17.26
CA ALA A 26 0.21 -3.08 16.67
C ALA A 26 -0.75 -3.12 15.45
N GLY A 27 -1.58 -2.10 15.26
CA GLY A 27 -2.45 -1.94 14.11
C GLY A 27 -1.72 -1.30 12.94
N LYS A 28 -1.42 -2.11 11.91
CA LYS A 28 -1.01 -1.70 10.54
C LYS A 28 0.43 -1.17 10.39
N LYS A 29 1.36 -2.08 10.11
CA LYS A 29 2.48 -1.80 9.21
C LYS A 29 2.55 -2.87 8.12
N THR A 30 1.63 -2.83 7.17
CA THR A 30 1.96 -3.31 5.82
C THR A 30 2.94 -2.28 5.27
N PHE A 31 4.24 -2.50 5.42
CA PHE A 31 5.27 -1.63 4.88
C PHE A 31 5.18 -1.69 3.35
N ILE A 32 4.28 -0.90 2.78
CA ILE A 32 4.12 -0.79 1.33
C ILE A 32 5.39 -0.09 0.82
N ASP A 33 6.21 -0.83 0.07
CA ASP A 33 7.43 -0.30 -0.53
C ASP A 33 7.03 0.55 -1.74
N ILE A 34 7.24 1.86 -1.59
CA ILE A 34 6.98 2.86 -2.63
C ILE A 34 8.28 3.57 -2.90
N HIS A 35 8.78 3.43 -4.12
CA HIS A 35 9.94 4.17 -4.58
C HIS A 35 9.59 5.01 -5.80
N GLU A 36 10.33 6.10 -5.95
CA GLU A 36 10.25 6.95 -7.12
C GLU A 36 10.96 6.28 -8.30
N VAL A 37 10.38 6.40 -9.49
CA VAL A 37 10.90 5.78 -10.71
C VAL A 37 11.06 6.80 -11.82
N SER A 38 11.96 6.49 -12.76
CA SER A 38 12.24 7.33 -13.92
C SER A 38 11.11 7.26 -14.96
N PRO A 39 10.86 8.33 -15.73
CA PRO A 39 9.96 8.29 -16.89
C PRO A 39 10.29 7.21 -17.94
N GLU A 40 11.54 6.78 -17.99
CA GLU A 40 12.07 5.78 -18.91
C GLU A 40 11.87 4.33 -18.43
N ASP A 41 11.29 4.09 -17.23
CA ASP A 41 10.93 2.73 -16.81
C ASP A 41 9.97 2.12 -17.84
N ASN A 42 10.24 0.87 -18.23
CA ASN A 42 9.59 0.19 -19.36
C ASN A 42 8.05 0.26 -19.37
N HIS A 43 7.40 0.37 -18.20
CA HIS A 43 5.95 0.38 -18.10
C HIS A 43 5.37 1.80 -18.13
N VAL A 44 6.17 2.81 -17.79
CA VAL A 44 5.70 4.19 -17.64
C VAL A 44 5.16 4.77 -18.95
N PRO A 45 5.84 4.64 -20.11
CA PRO A 45 5.31 5.16 -21.38
C PRO A 45 3.94 4.58 -21.73
N GLY A 46 3.76 3.27 -21.52
CA GLY A 46 2.48 2.59 -21.78
C GLY A 46 1.36 3.08 -20.86
N ILE A 47 1.65 3.22 -19.56
CA ILE A 47 0.69 3.73 -18.57
C ILE A 47 0.30 5.18 -18.87
N LEU A 48 1.27 6.04 -19.22
CA LEU A 48 1.00 7.43 -19.56
C LEU A 48 0.12 7.55 -20.81
N ASN A 49 0.40 6.78 -21.85
CA ASN A 49 -0.41 6.76 -23.06
C ASN A 49 -1.84 6.29 -22.77
N PHE A 50 -1.98 5.18 -22.03
CA PHE A 50 -3.30 4.69 -21.59
C PHE A 50 -4.07 5.75 -20.81
N THR A 51 -3.42 6.39 -19.83
CA THR A 51 -4.05 7.38 -18.95
C THR A 51 -4.54 8.61 -19.72
N ILE A 52 -3.72 9.15 -20.62
CA ILE A 52 -4.08 10.32 -21.44
C ILE A 52 -5.23 9.98 -22.38
N ASN A 53 -5.17 8.83 -23.06
CA ASN A 53 -6.22 8.42 -23.98
C ASN A 53 -7.54 8.17 -23.26
N LYS A 54 -7.48 7.50 -22.10
CA LYS A 54 -8.64 7.23 -21.27
C LYS A 54 -9.28 8.52 -20.76
N TYR A 55 -8.47 9.47 -20.31
CA TYR A 55 -8.95 10.78 -19.87
C TYR A 55 -9.63 11.55 -21.01
N ASN A 56 -9.00 11.63 -22.18
CA ASN A 56 -9.57 12.33 -23.33
C ASN A 56 -10.86 11.67 -23.85
N GLN A 57 -10.99 10.35 -23.73
CA GLN A 57 -12.21 9.64 -24.09
C GLN A 57 -13.38 9.94 -23.13
N GLU A 58 -13.09 10.16 -21.85
CA GLU A 58 -14.11 10.40 -20.81
C GLU A 58 -14.42 11.88 -20.60
N SER A 59 -13.54 12.76 -21.09
CA SER A 59 -13.73 14.21 -21.03
C SER A 59 -14.77 14.66 -22.06
N ASP A 60 -15.63 15.59 -21.66
CA ASP A 60 -16.60 16.27 -22.54
C ASP A 60 -15.99 17.54 -23.20
N ASP A 61 -14.70 17.78 -23.01
CA ASP A 61 -14.00 18.89 -23.64
C ASP A 61 -13.88 18.66 -25.15
N ALA A 62 -14.05 19.73 -25.93
CA ALA A 62 -13.91 19.69 -27.38
C ALA A 62 -12.45 19.40 -27.83
N TYR A 63 -11.47 19.55 -26.94
CA TYR A 63 -10.04 19.39 -27.23
C TYR A 63 -9.39 18.29 -26.40
N ASN A 64 -8.37 17.67 -27.00
CA ASN A 64 -7.55 16.66 -26.33
C ASN A 64 -6.52 17.30 -25.41
N PHE A 65 -6.43 16.78 -24.19
CA PHE A 65 -5.41 17.13 -23.22
C PHE A 65 -4.12 16.36 -23.47
N ARG A 66 -3.00 16.99 -23.09
CA ARG A 66 -1.66 16.40 -23.11
C ARG A 66 -0.96 16.67 -21.78
N VAL A 67 -0.10 15.74 -21.37
CA VAL A 67 0.74 15.94 -20.18
C VAL A 67 1.84 16.93 -20.53
N PHE A 68 1.81 18.10 -19.88
CA PHE A 68 2.84 19.12 -20.04
C PHE A 68 4.11 18.79 -19.24
N ARG A 69 3.95 18.31 -18.00
CA ARG A 69 5.07 17.96 -17.12
C ARG A 69 4.66 16.86 -16.14
N ILE A 70 5.54 15.87 -15.98
CA ILE A 70 5.41 14.85 -14.94
C ILE A 70 6.12 15.36 -13.68
N LEU A 71 5.40 15.40 -12.56
CA LEU A 71 5.95 15.87 -11.28
C LEU A 71 6.63 14.75 -10.50
N LYS A 72 6.00 13.58 -10.47
CA LYS A 72 6.48 12.42 -9.71
C LYS A 72 5.91 11.15 -10.30
N ILE A 73 6.71 10.09 -10.35
CA ILE A 73 6.24 8.75 -10.69
C ILE A 73 6.63 7.84 -9.54
N GLN A 74 5.66 7.15 -8.97
CA GLN A 74 5.88 6.23 -7.88
C GLN A 74 5.42 4.83 -8.27
N LYS A 75 6.20 3.84 -7.86
CA LYS A 75 5.89 2.44 -8.10
C LYS A 75 5.85 1.72 -6.77
N GLN A 76 4.75 1.02 -6.55
CA GLN A 76 4.64 0.07 -5.45
C GLN A 76 5.28 -1.25 -5.87
N LYS A 77 6.22 -1.75 -5.06
CA LYS A 77 6.86 -3.05 -5.29
C LYS A 77 6.43 -4.06 -4.26
N PHE A 78 6.19 -5.27 -4.73
CA PHE A 78 5.99 -6.44 -3.90
C PHE A 78 6.77 -7.59 -4.50
N THR A 79 7.32 -8.44 -3.62
CA THR A 79 7.97 -9.68 -3.99
C THR A 79 7.06 -10.82 -3.55
N CYS A 80 6.71 -11.71 -4.48
CA CYS A 80 5.90 -12.88 -4.20
C CYS A 80 6.69 -14.16 -4.43
N ASN A 81 6.71 -15.03 -3.43
CA ASN A 81 7.25 -16.37 -3.50
C ASN A 81 6.09 -17.35 -3.64
N PHE A 82 6.17 -18.21 -4.65
CA PHE A 82 5.16 -19.23 -4.93
C PHE A 82 5.78 -20.62 -4.78
N THR A 83 5.02 -21.53 -4.20
CA THR A 83 5.30 -22.97 -4.24
C THR A 83 4.26 -23.59 -5.16
N VAL A 84 4.71 -24.23 -6.24
CA VAL A 84 3.85 -24.78 -7.29
C VAL A 84 4.13 -26.27 -7.41
N PHE A 85 3.08 -27.07 -7.45
CA PHE A 85 3.10 -28.47 -7.83
C PHE A 85 2.86 -28.59 -9.33
N THR A 86 3.61 -29.46 -10.00
CA THR A 86 3.53 -29.60 -11.45
C THR A 86 3.52 -31.09 -11.82
N VAL A 87 2.66 -31.48 -12.76
CA VAL A 87 2.70 -32.78 -13.43
C VAL A 87 3.01 -32.56 -14.91
N PRO A 88 4.31 -32.50 -15.30
CA PRO A 88 4.71 -32.00 -16.63
C PRO A 88 4.16 -32.82 -17.79
N TRP A 89 4.00 -34.13 -17.59
CA TRP A 89 3.53 -35.06 -18.61
C TRP A 89 2.05 -34.89 -18.97
N PHE A 90 1.30 -34.19 -18.11
CA PHE A 90 -0.12 -33.90 -18.27
C PHE A 90 -0.39 -32.40 -18.36
N ASP A 91 0.65 -31.56 -18.37
CA ASP A 91 0.54 -30.09 -18.31
C ASP A 91 -0.37 -29.59 -17.18
N GLU A 92 -0.33 -30.27 -16.02
CA GLU A 92 -1.08 -29.87 -14.84
C GLU A 92 -0.20 -29.07 -13.89
N TYR A 93 -0.75 -27.96 -13.36
CA TYR A 93 -0.06 -27.04 -12.46
C TYR A 93 -1.01 -26.63 -11.33
N GLU A 94 -0.51 -26.62 -10.09
CA GLU A 94 -1.27 -26.20 -8.92
C GLU A 94 -0.42 -25.32 -8.01
N ILE A 95 -0.93 -24.16 -7.61
CA ILE A 95 -0.23 -23.28 -6.65
C ILE A 95 -0.55 -23.75 -5.24
N LEU A 96 0.44 -24.39 -4.58
CA LEU A 96 0.30 -24.87 -3.21
C LEU A 96 0.40 -23.75 -2.17
N LYS A 97 1.31 -22.79 -2.37
CA LYS A 97 1.53 -21.67 -1.45
C LYS A 97 1.86 -20.39 -2.21
N LYS A 98 1.38 -19.26 -1.69
CA LYS A 98 1.71 -17.90 -2.15
C LYS A 98 2.03 -17.03 -0.94
N ASN A 99 3.22 -16.45 -0.91
CA ASN A 99 3.61 -15.48 0.10
C ASN A 99 4.13 -14.21 -0.58
N CYS A 100 3.43 -13.09 -0.37
CA CYS A 100 3.81 -11.80 -0.94
C CYS A 100 4.17 -10.82 0.17
N SER A 101 5.28 -10.11 -0.02
CA SER A 101 5.75 -9.07 0.89
C SER A 101 6.20 -7.87 0.08
N SER A 102 5.76 -6.69 0.50
CA SER A 102 6.41 -5.44 0.17
C SER A 102 7.58 -5.29 1.13
N LYS A 103 8.80 -5.37 0.60
CA LYS A 103 10.05 -5.17 1.33
C LYS A 103 10.61 -3.82 0.94
#